data_AF-A0AAD4PRV0-F1
#
_entry.id   AF-A0AAD4PRV0-F1
#
_cell.length_a   1.000
_cell.length_b   1.000
_cell.length_c   1.000
_cell.angle_alpha   90.00
_cell.angle_beta   90.00
_cell.angle_gamma   90.00
#
_symmetry.space_group_name_H-M   'P 1'
#
loop_
_entity.id
_entity.type
_entity.pdbx_description
1 polymer ?
#
loop_
_entity_poly.entity_id
_entity_poly.type
_entity_poly.pdbx_seq_one_letter_code
_entity_poly.pdbx_strand_id
1 'polypeptide(L)'
;SLEVEIEANLFFFSSVYRSIKIALRSVKGFNCIIKWVIGIQESALQYSKDIAQCGANANQDVTNLINANLKIINTTNNILNLKTNICASADESTPTKNCCVKTLYQVYQLYKQVKTAIKLAKKIPSTGPNAVDCVTDATTTLTNYYTQFPSNMLACSQLTS
;
A
#
# COMPACT_ATOMS: atom_id res chain seq x y z
N SER A 1 4.39 -13.38 -21.41
CA SER A 1 3.24 -14.20 -20.96
C SER A 1 3.56 -15.20 -19.86
N LEU A 2 4.80 -15.68 -19.67
CA LEU A 2 5.11 -16.58 -18.54
C LEU A 2 5.21 -15.86 -17.18
N GLU A 3 5.77 -14.66 -17.13
CA GLU A 3 5.88 -13.87 -15.87
C GLU A 3 4.51 -13.46 -15.33
N VAL A 4 3.56 -13.16 -16.22
CA VAL A 4 2.18 -12.79 -15.85
C VAL A 4 1.45 -13.97 -15.19
N GLU A 5 1.67 -15.19 -15.66
CA GLU A 5 1.09 -16.41 -15.06
C GLU A 5 1.75 -16.79 -13.73
N ILE A 6 3.07 -16.65 -13.60
CA ILE A 6 3.79 -16.91 -12.34
C ILE A 6 3.37 -15.88 -11.27
N GLU A 7 3.24 -14.60 -11.63
CA GLU A 7 2.73 -13.57 -10.73
C GLU A 7 1.26 -13.81 -10.35
N ALA A 8 0.42 -14.29 -11.27
CA ALA A 8 -0.97 -14.65 -11.00
C ALA A 8 -1.08 -15.87 -10.06
N ASN A 9 -0.21 -16.87 -10.21
CA ASN A 9 -0.18 -18.01 -9.29
C ASN A 9 0.30 -17.59 -7.89
N LEU A 10 1.40 -16.84 -7.79
CA LEU A 10 1.87 -16.28 -6.50
C LEU A 10 0.84 -15.34 -5.85
N PHE A 11 0.02 -14.65 -6.65
CA PHE A 11 -1.08 -13.79 -6.21
C PHE A 11 -2.13 -14.55 -5.40
N PHE A 12 -2.60 -15.72 -5.86
CA PHE A 12 -3.63 -16.51 -5.14
C PHE A 12 -3.07 -17.32 -3.96
N PHE A 13 -1.78 -17.67 -3.99
CA PHE A 13 -1.14 -18.47 -2.93
C PHE A 13 -0.49 -17.65 -1.81
N SER A 14 -0.40 -16.32 -1.96
CA SER A 14 0.11 -15.43 -0.92
C SER A 14 -0.75 -15.51 0.35
N SER A 15 -0.12 -15.70 1.51
CA SER A 15 -0.79 -15.64 2.82
C SER A 15 -1.49 -14.29 3.02
N VAL A 16 -0.88 -13.19 2.56
CA VAL A 16 -1.45 -11.84 2.60
C VAL A 16 -2.73 -11.76 1.77
N TYR A 17 -2.76 -12.37 0.57
CA TYR A 17 -3.97 -12.39 -0.26
C TYR A 17 -5.13 -13.09 0.46
N ARG A 18 -4.86 -14.24 1.08
CA ARG A 18 -5.85 -14.99 1.87
C ARG A 18 -6.33 -14.16 3.06
N SER A 19 -5.42 -13.51 3.79
CA SER A 19 -5.77 -12.66 4.92
C SER A 19 -6.66 -11.49 4.51
N ILE A 20 -6.32 -10.78 3.42
CA ILE A 20 -7.17 -9.71 2.88
C ILE A 20 -8.55 -10.27 2.52
N LYS A 21 -8.60 -11.40 1.79
CA LYS A 21 -9.87 -12.03 1.40
C LYS A 21 -10.74 -12.39 2.59
N ILE A 22 -10.15 -12.88 3.68
CA ILE A 22 -10.88 -13.22 4.92
C ILE A 22 -11.35 -11.96 5.63
N ALA A 23 -10.48 -10.95 5.81
CA ALA A 23 -10.82 -9.68 6.45
C ALA A 23 -11.97 -8.95 5.75
N LEU A 24 -12.02 -9.01 4.41
CA LEU A 24 -13.11 -8.42 3.62
C LEU A 24 -14.47 -9.10 3.80
N ARG A 25 -14.56 -10.25 4.48
CA ARG A 25 -15.83 -10.95 4.74
C ARG A 25 -16.57 -10.40 5.95
N SER A 26 -15.94 -9.57 6.77
CA SER A 26 -16.55 -8.97 7.97
C SER A 26 -16.44 -7.45 7.94
N VAL A 27 -17.38 -6.77 8.61
CA VAL A 27 -17.35 -5.30 8.75
C VAL A 27 -16.13 -4.86 9.56
N LYS A 28 -15.79 -5.58 10.65
CA LYS A 28 -14.63 -5.23 11.48
C LYS A 28 -13.30 -5.45 10.76
N GLY A 29 -13.18 -6.54 10.00
CA GLY A 29 -12.00 -6.82 9.18
C GLY A 29 -11.84 -5.79 8.05
N PHE A 30 -12.93 -5.41 7.38
CA PHE A 30 -12.91 -4.34 6.38
C PHE A 30 -12.50 -2.99 6.99
N ASN A 31 -13.12 -2.59 8.10
CA ASN A 31 -12.78 -1.35 8.80
C ASN A 31 -11.31 -1.33 9.26
N CYS A 32 -10.77 -2.48 9.68
CA CYS A 32 -9.36 -2.63 10.01
C CYS A 32 -8.45 -2.41 8.80
N ILE A 33 -8.79 -2.98 7.63
CA ILE A 33 -8.07 -2.71 6.38
C ILE A 33 -8.09 -1.23 6.05
N ILE A 34 -9.25 -0.57 6.16
CA ILE A 34 -9.38 0.86 5.84
C ILE A 34 -8.48 1.72 6.74
N LYS A 35 -8.39 1.43 8.04
CA LYS A 35 -7.45 2.13 8.93
C LYS A 35 -6.00 2.00 8.47
N TRP A 36 -5.59 0.82 8.02
CA TRP A 36 -4.26 0.60 7.46
C TRP A 36 -4.05 1.32 6.14
N VAL A 37 -5.06 1.35 5.26
CA VAL A 37 -5.04 2.11 4.00
C VAL A 37 -4.83 3.60 4.28
N ILE A 38 -5.51 4.17 5.26
CA ILE A 38 -5.34 5.57 5.69
C ILE A 38 -3.90 5.80 6.16
N GLY A 39 -3.40 4.99 7.09
CA GLY A 39 -2.04 5.21 7.60
C GLY A 39 -0.94 5.01 6.56
N ILE A 40 -1.15 4.13 5.56
CA ILE A 40 -0.21 4.01 4.42
C ILE A 40 -0.22 5.28 3.59
N GLN A 41 -1.40 5.84 3.32
CA GLN A 41 -1.53 7.10 2.61
C GLN A 41 -0.84 8.24 3.35
N GLU A 42 -1.09 8.36 4.65
CA GLU A 42 -0.47 9.37 5.52
C GLU A 42 1.05 9.23 5.54
N SER A 43 1.56 8.01 5.68
CA SER A 43 3.01 7.73 5.65
C SER A 43 3.64 8.11 4.30
N ALA A 44 2.98 7.79 3.18
CA ALA A 44 3.43 8.16 1.84
C ALA A 44 3.47 9.70 1.62
N LEU A 45 2.44 10.40 2.11
CA LEU A 45 2.36 11.86 2.06
C LEU A 45 3.42 12.49 2.96
N GLN A 46 3.61 11.96 4.17
CA GLN A 46 4.58 12.46 5.13
C GLN A 46 6.00 12.33 4.58
N TYR A 47 6.35 11.18 3.99
CA TYR A 47 7.65 11.02 3.33
C TYR A 47 7.91 12.12 2.29
N SER A 48 6.93 12.44 1.44
CA SER A 48 7.10 13.50 0.44
C SER A 48 7.33 14.88 1.07
N LYS A 49 6.66 15.17 2.20
CA LYS A 49 6.87 16.40 2.97
C LYS A 49 8.25 16.45 3.60
N ASP A 50 8.68 15.36 4.23
CA ASP A 50 9.97 15.25 4.90
C ASP A 50 11.10 15.46 3.88
N ILE A 51 11.03 14.82 2.71
CA ILE A 51 12.03 14.99 1.64
C ILE A 51 12.08 16.44 1.15
N ALA A 52 10.94 17.12 0.98
CA ALA A 52 10.92 18.54 0.63
C ALA A 52 11.56 19.42 1.71
N GLN A 53 11.37 19.09 3.00
CA GLN A 53 11.97 19.80 4.12
C GLN A 53 13.48 19.55 4.26
N CYS A 54 13.97 18.39 3.79
CA CYS A 54 15.40 18.10 3.79
C CYS A 54 16.21 19.06 2.88
N GLY A 55 15.57 19.86 2.02
CA GLY A 55 16.23 20.80 1.11
C GLY A 55 17.16 20.11 0.10
N ALA A 56 17.10 18.78 0.00
CA ALA A 56 17.94 17.99 -0.88
C ALA A 56 17.33 17.98 -2.28
N ASN A 57 18.16 18.24 -3.30
CA ASN A 57 17.79 17.88 -4.66
C ASN A 57 17.58 16.36 -4.68
N ALA A 58 16.34 15.91 -4.86
CA ALA A 58 16.03 14.50 -4.90
C ALA A 58 16.86 13.83 -6.00
N ASN A 59 17.80 12.97 -5.62
CA ASN A 59 18.53 12.16 -6.59
C ASN A 59 17.56 11.17 -7.27
N GLN A 60 18.04 10.44 -8.27
CA GLN A 60 17.18 9.54 -9.04
C GLN A 60 16.49 8.47 -8.16
N ASP A 61 17.17 7.96 -7.14
CA ASP A 61 16.62 6.93 -6.25
C ASP A 61 15.51 7.49 -5.33
N VAL A 62 15.72 8.67 -4.76
CA VAL A 62 14.71 9.39 -3.98
C VAL A 62 13.51 9.72 -4.86
N THR A 63 13.74 10.20 -6.08
CA THR A 63 12.68 10.50 -7.07
C THR A 63 11.89 9.25 -7.44
N ASN A 64 12.55 8.12 -7.66
CA ASN A 64 11.90 6.85 -7.93
C ASN A 64 10.98 6.41 -6.78
N LEU A 65 11.43 6.60 -5.52
CA LEU A 65 10.61 6.29 -4.35
C LEU A 65 9.42 7.25 -4.21
N ILE A 66 9.59 8.55 -4.44
CA ILE A 66 8.48 9.53 -4.48
C ILE A 66 7.44 9.08 -5.50
N ASN A 67 7.86 8.74 -6.72
CA ASN A 67 6.95 8.28 -7.78
C ASN A 67 6.23 6.97 -7.42
N ALA A 68 6.88 6.06 -6.70
CA ALA A 68 6.23 4.86 -6.18
C ALA A 68 5.17 5.21 -5.11
N ASN A 69 5.46 6.15 -4.21
CA ASN A 69 4.52 6.64 -3.21
C ASN A 69 3.32 7.38 -3.82
N LEU A 70 3.49 8.12 -4.91
CA LEU A 70 2.38 8.72 -5.65
C LEU A 70 1.41 7.67 -6.20
N LYS A 71 1.92 6.53 -6.69
CA LYS A 71 1.07 5.40 -7.13
C LYS A 71 0.32 4.79 -5.94
N ILE A 72 0.99 4.63 -4.80
CA ILE A 72 0.38 4.17 -3.54
C ILE A 72 -0.77 5.11 -3.14
N ILE A 73 -0.53 6.42 -3.10
CA ILE A 73 -1.54 7.44 -2.74
C ILE A 73 -2.75 7.36 -3.68
N ASN A 74 -2.55 7.16 -4.98
CA ASN A 74 -3.65 6.99 -5.91
C ASN A 74 -4.46 5.71 -5.64
N THR A 75 -3.79 4.59 -5.35
CA THR A 75 -4.46 3.34 -5.00
C THR A 75 -5.20 3.45 -3.66
N THR A 76 -4.61 4.08 -2.63
CA THR A 76 -5.31 4.31 -1.35
C THR A 76 -6.52 5.21 -1.54
N ASN A 77 -6.42 6.28 -2.33
CA ASN A 77 -7.56 7.15 -2.68
C ASN A 77 -8.70 6.36 -3.33
N ASN A 78 -8.39 5.44 -4.25
CA ASN A 78 -9.41 4.59 -4.87
C ASN A 78 -10.10 3.67 -3.84
N ILE A 79 -9.34 3.10 -2.90
CA ILE A 79 -9.88 2.23 -1.86
C ILE A 79 -10.74 3.02 -0.86
N LEU A 80 -10.31 4.22 -0.45
CA LEU A 80 -11.08 5.07 0.48
C LEU A 80 -12.36 5.59 -0.17
N ASN A 81 -12.32 5.89 -1.46
CA ASN A 81 -13.49 6.27 -2.25
C ASN A 81 -14.12 5.03 -2.92
N LEU A 82 -14.16 3.90 -2.22
CA LEU A 82 -14.59 2.60 -2.76
C LEU A 82 -15.93 2.68 -3.50
N LYS A 83 -16.92 3.34 -2.89
CA LYS A 83 -18.28 3.45 -3.42
C LYS A 83 -18.31 4.15 -4.79
N THR A 84 -17.53 5.20 -4.96
CA THR A 84 -17.52 6.01 -6.19
C THR A 84 -16.52 5.51 -7.22
N ASN A 85 -15.38 4.93 -6.80
CA ASN A 85 -14.27 4.63 -7.70
C ASN A 85 -14.14 3.14 -8.05
N ILE A 86 -14.67 2.24 -7.21
CA ILE A 86 -14.48 0.78 -7.35
C ILE A 86 -15.82 0.06 -7.51
N CYS A 87 -16.81 0.48 -6.73
CA CYS A 87 -18.12 -0.13 -6.59
C CYS A 87 -19.24 0.77 -7.11
N ALA A 88 -18.93 1.65 -8.07
CA ALA A 88 -19.93 2.46 -8.75
C ALA A 88 -20.90 1.53 -9.48
N SER A 89 -22.03 1.24 -8.82
CA SER A 89 -23.22 0.70 -9.44
C SER A 89 -24.10 1.89 -9.78
N ALA A 90 -24.50 2.01 -11.05
CA ALA A 90 -25.71 2.74 -11.38
C ALA A 90 -26.86 1.97 -10.70
N ASP A 91 -27.42 2.57 -9.67
CA ASP A 91 -28.50 2.05 -8.84
C ASP A 91 -28.18 0.82 -7.96
N GLU A 92 -28.86 0.82 -6.81
CA GLU A 92 -29.10 -0.30 -5.91
C GLU A 92 -28.15 -0.62 -4.75
N SER A 93 -28.83 -0.85 -3.63
CA SER A 93 -28.46 -0.87 -2.23
C SER A 93 -27.61 -2.07 -1.74
N THR A 94 -26.99 -2.85 -2.63
CA THR A 94 -26.21 -4.04 -2.27
C THR A 94 -24.84 -4.12 -2.96
N PRO A 95 -23.73 -4.36 -2.23
CA PRO A 95 -22.42 -4.58 -2.84
C PRO A 95 -22.46 -5.85 -3.71
N THR A 96 -22.32 -5.68 -5.03
CA THR A 96 -22.27 -6.82 -5.96
C THR A 96 -21.02 -7.66 -5.72
N LYS A 97 -21.04 -8.96 -6.04
CA LYS A 97 -19.84 -9.83 -6.03
C LYS A 97 -18.63 -9.20 -6.73
N ASN A 98 -18.89 -8.39 -7.76
CA ASN A 98 -17.89 -7.63 -8.51
C ASN A 98 -17.17 -6.57 -7.64
N CYS A 99 -17.91 -5.84 -6.79
CA CYS A 99 -17.35 -4.86 -5.85
C CYS A 99 -16.36 -5.51 -4.87
N CYS A 100 -16.72 -6.64 -4.28
CA CYS A 100 -15.84 -7.35 -3.33
C CYS A 100 -14.56 -7.86 -3.99
N VAL A 101 -14.66 -8.39 -5.22
CA VAL A 101 -13.49 -8.86 -5.98
C VAL A 101 -12.57 -7.70 -6.38
N LYS A 102 -13.14 -6.58 -6.86
CA LYS A 102 -12.36 -5.39 -7.20
C LYS A 102 -11.69 -4.77 -5.96
N THR A 103 -12.37 -4.77 -4.82
CA THR A 103 -11.80 -4.30 -3.54
C THR A 103 -10.63 -5.17 -3.11
N LEU A 104 -10.79 -6.50 -3.13
CA LEU A 104 -9.72 -7.45 -2.86
C LEU A 104 -8.51 -7.23 -3.76
N TYR A 105 -8.75 -7.05 -5.06
CA TYR A 105 -7.72 -6.76 -6.03
C TYR A 105 -6.98 -5.46 -5.69
N GLN A 106 -7.69 -4.35 -5.42
CA GLN A 106 -7.08 -3.05 -5.11
C GLN A 106 -6.23 -3.09 -3.83
N VAL A 107 -6.74 -3.71 -2.75
CA VAL A 107 -5.97 -3.85 -1.50
C VAL A 107 -4.73 -4.73 -1.70
N TYR A 108 -4.81 -5.78 -2.52
CA TYR A 108 -3.64 -6.58 -2.84
C TYR A 108 -2.65 -5.85 -3.75
N GLN A 109 -3.13 -5.05 -4.70
CA GLN A 109 -2.27 -4.21 -5.52
C GLN A 109 -1.53 -3.17 -4.68
N LEU A 110 -2.20 -2.58 -3.68
CA LEU A 110 -1.57 -1.73 -2.69
C LEU A 110 -0.40 -2.44 -2.00
N TYR A 111 -0.60 -3.69 -1.56
CA TYR A 111 0.47 -4.51 -0.98
C TYR A 111 1.66 -4.70 -1.95
N LYS A 112 1.41 -4.99 -3.23
CA LYS A 112 2.49 -5.10 -4.23
C LYS A 112 3.26 -3.78 -4.39
N GLN A 113 2.54 -2.66 -4.47
CA GLN A 113 3.15 -1.33 -4.58
C GLN A 113 3.99 -0.99 -3.35
N VAL A 114 3.49 -1.27 -2.15
CA VAL A 114 4.22 -1.11 -0.88
C VAL A 114 5.51 -1.94 -0.89
N LYS A 115 5.49 -3.19 -1.35
CA LYS A 115 6.72 -4.00 -1.51
C LYS A 115 7.72 -3.38 -2.48
N THR A 116 7.23 -2.83 -3.59
CA THR A 116 8.09 -2.14 -4.56
C THR A 116 8.72 -0.90 -3.95
N ALA A 117 7.96 -0.10 -3.19
CA ALA A 117 8.47 1.06 -2.48
C ALA A 117 9.55 0.66 -1.46
N ILE A 118 9.35 -0.41 -0.67
CA ILE A 118 10.39 -0.94 0.24
C ILE A 118 11.67 -1.33 -0.53
N LYS A 119 11.53 -1.97 -1.69
CA LYS A 119 12.70 -2.33 -2.52
C LYS A 119 13.46 -1.10 -3.04
N LEU A 120 12.74 -0.04 -3.40
CA LEU A 120 13.34 1.23 -3.83
C LEU A 120 14.02 1.96 -2.67
N ALA A 121 13.38 2.00 -1.50
CA ALA A 121 13.94 2.57 -0.28
C ALA A 121 15.29 1.99 0.09
N LYS A 122 15.48 0.67 -0.09
CA LYS A 122 16.77 0.00 0.14
C LYS A 122 17.91 0.46 -0.78
N LYS A 123 17.61 1.12 -1.89
CA LYS A 123 18.62 1.67 -2.81
C LYS A 123 19.09 3.06 -2.40
N ILE A 124 18.31 3.76 -1.58
CA ILE A 124 18.69 5.08 -1.09
C ILE A 124 19.89 4.89 -0.14
N PRO A 125 21.04 5.51 -0.43
CA PRO A 125 22.24 5.32 0.36
C PRO A 125 21.98 5.74 1.81
N SER A 126 22.18 4.80 2.73
CA SER A 126 22.04 4.99 4.17
C SER A 126 23.34 5.42 4.84
N THR A 127 24.46 5.42 4.11
CA THR A 127 25.79 5.76 4.62
C THR A 127 26.63 6.39 3.51
N GLY A 128 27.22 7.56 3.79
CA GLY A 128 28.19 8.23 2.92
C GLY A 128 28.34 9.72 3.30
N PRO A 129 29.43 10.39 2.90
CA PRO A 129 29.67 11.81 3.23
C PRO A 129 28.63 12.79 2.67
N ASN A 130 27.74 12.32 1.78
CA ASN A 130 26.62 13.06 1.19
C ASN A 130 25.25 12.44 1.54
N ALA A 131 25.18 11.47 2.46
CA ALA A 131 23.91 10.96 2.97
C ALA A 131 23.34 12.05 3.89
N VAL A 132 22.34 12.78 3.39
CA VAL A 132 21.63 13.75 4.22
C VAL A 132 20.82 12.93 5.23
N ASP A 133 21.22 12.93 6.51
CA ASP A 133 20.58 12.16 7.58
C ASP A 133 19.04 12.26 7.53
N CYS A 134 18.52 13.45 7.21
CA CYS A 134 17.10 13.71 6.99
C CYS A 134 16.44 12.78 5.95
N VAL A 135 17.07 12.53 4.80
CA VAL A 135 16.53 11.64 3.75
C VAL A 135 16.53 10.20 4.24
N THR A 136 17.58 9.78 4.95
CA THR A 136 17.69 8.44 5.52
C THR A 136 16.65 8.20 6.61
N ASP A 137 16.40 9.18 7.47
CA ASP A 137 15.39 9.12 8.53
C ASP A 137 13.96 9.07 7.97
N ALA A 138 13.66 9.92 6.98
CA ALA A 138 12.38 9.91 6.28
C ALA A 138 12.13 8.55 5.60
N THR A 139 13.14 8.02 4.92
CA THR A 139 13.09 6.71 4.24
C THR A 139 12.90 5.56 5.23
N THR A 140 13.58 5.63 6.37
CA THR A 140 13.49 4.61 7.43
C THR A 140 12.11 4.62 8.06
N THR A 141 11.56 5.79 8.38
CA THR A 141 10.22 5.95 8.95
C THR A 141 9.16 5.36 8.02
N LEU A 142 9.20 5.71 6.73
CA LEU A 142 8.31 5.14 5.70
C LEU A 142 8.40 3.60 5.66
N THR A 143 9.63 3.07 5.60
CA THR A 143 9.87 1.64 5.44
C THR A 143 9.43 0.84 6.67
N ASN A 144 9.66 1.38 7.87
CA ASN A 144 9.21 0.77 9.12
C ASN A 144 7.69 0.64 9.19
N TYR A 145 6.95 1.60 8.65
CA TYR A 145 5.49 1.49 8.56
C TYR A 145 5.07 0.46 7.49
N TYR A 146 5.64 0.54 6.30
CA TYR A 146 5.29 -0.31 5.15
C TYR A 146 5.54 -1.80 5.37
N THR A 147 6.61 -2.15 6.08
CA THR A 147 6.95 -3.55 6.40
C THR A 147 5.91 -4.24 7.29
N GLN A 148 5.07 -3.46 7.99
CA GLN A 148 4.02 -3.99 8.85
C GLN A 148 2.75 -4.40 8.08
N PHE A 149 2.64 -4.11 6.79
CA PHE A 149 1.44 -4.44 6.01
C PHE A 149 1.02 -5.92 6.13
N PRO A 150 1.91 -6.93 5.94
CA PRO A 150 1.52 -8.34 5.94
C PRO A 150 0.93 -8.82 7.27
N SER A 151 1.59 -8.51 8.39
CA SER A 151 1.17 -8.92 9.73
C SER A 151 -0.16 -8.27 10.11
N ASN A 152 -0.38 -7.03 9.68
CA ASN A 152 -1.62 -6.34 9.95
C ASN A 152 -2.80 -6.83 9.12
N MET A 153 -2.59 -7.24 7.86
CA MET A 153 -3.65 -7.92 7.11
C MET A 153 -4.05 -9.23 7.78
N LEU A 154 -3.08 -9.98 8.32
CA LEU A 154 -3.36 -11.17 9.12
C LEU A 154 -4.17 -10.83 10.37
N ALA A 155 -3.78 -9.80 11.13
CA ALA A 155 -4.52 -9.35 12.31
C ALA A 155 -5.96 -8.93 11.95
N CYS A 156 -6.15 -8.14 10.88
CA CYS A 156 -7.48 -7.76 10.39
C CYS A 156 -8.32 -8.97 10.00
N SER A 157 -7.71 -10.03 9.45
CA SER A 157 -8.42 -11.26 9.07
C SER A 157 -9.00 -12.04 10.24
N GLN A 158 -8.47 -11.82 11.45
CA GLN A 158 -8.93 -12.47 12.67
C GLN A 158 -10.14 -11.75 13.29
N LEU A 159 -10.50 -10.57 12.79
CA LEU A 159 -11.66 -9.78 13.24
C LEU A 159 -12.92 -10.25 12.52
N THR A 160 -13.46 -11.40 12.90
CA THR A 160 -14.58 -12.07 12.20
C THR A 160 -15.97 -11.77 12.75
N SER A 161 -16.05 -11.10 13.90
CA SER A 161 -17.30 -10.74 14.60
C SER A 161 -17.29 -9.28 14.96
#